data_AF-A0A7J5VA68-F1
#
_entry.id   AF-A0A7J5VA68-F1
#
_cell.length_a   1.000
_cell.length_b   1.000
_cell.length_c   1.000
_cell.angle_alpha   90.00
_cell.angle_beta   90.00
_cell.angle_gamma   90.00
#
_symmetry.space_group_name_H-M   'P 1'
#
loop_
_entity.id
_entity.type
_entity.pdbx_description
1 polymer ?
#
loop_
_entity_poly.entity_id
_entity_poly.type
_entity_poly.pdbx_seq_one_letter_code
_entity_poly.pdbx_strand_id
1 'polypeptide(L)' 'MRKLTLRLPRSLWPVPKAYGHVIAFTEDGEVVADLQDPSGAYPETTGVTEAKDRLYIQSLHAKGLGWMSK' A
#
# COMPACT_ATOMS: atom_id res chain seq x y z
N MET A 1 2.99 22.38 -1.64
CA MET A 1 4.14 21.48 -1.94
C MET A 1 4.11 20.92 -3.36
N ARG A 2 3.09 20.15 -3.77
CA ARG A 2 2.99 19.50 -5.09
C ARG A 2 3.23 20.43 -6.31
N LYS A 3 2.69 21.66 -6.29
CA LYS A 3 2.87 22.67 -7.36
C LYS A 3 4.32 23.17 -7.51
N LEU A 4 5.10 23.20 -6.42
CA LEU A 4 6.51 23.61 -6.45
C LEU A 4 7.41 22.46 -6.91
N THR A 5 7.13 21.24 -6.44
CA THR A 5 7.87 20.03 -6.82
C THR A 5 7.82 19.78 -8.33
N LEU A 6 6.65 19.94 -8.96
CA LEU A 6 6.48 19.74 -10.40
C LEU A 6 7.18 20.80 -11.27
N ARG A 7 7.70 21.88 -10.67
CA ARG A 7 8.46 22.94 -11.36
C ARG A 7 9.97 22.72 -11.29
N LEU A 8 10.43 21.77 -10.48
CA LEU A 8 11.83 21.40 -10.40
C LEU A 8 12.20 20.44 -11.55
N PRO A 9 13.45 20.47 -12.05
CA PRO A 9 14.00 19.39 -12.86
C PRO A 9 13.80 18.02 -12.19
N ARG A 10 13.55 16.96 -12.97
CA ARG A 10 13.22 15.61 -12.46
C ARG A 10 14.22 15.06 -11.43
N SER A 11 15.49 15.41 -11.54
CA SER A 11 16.55 15.01 -10.61
C SER A 11 16.39 15.56 -9.19
N LEU A 12 15.63 16.65 -9.02
CA LEU A 12 15.38 17.31 -7.73
C LEU A 12 13.99 16.97 -7.16
N TRP A 13 13.27 16.03 -7.77
CA TRP A 13 12.01 15.58 -7.22
C TRP A 13 12.28 14.74 -5.96
N PRO A 14 11.65 15.04 -4.81
CA PRO A 14 11.68 14.16 -3.67
C PRO A 14 11.01 12.85 -4.10
N VAL A 15 11.80 11.78 -4.13
CA VAL A 15 11.30 10.44 -4.41
C VAL A 15 10.36 10.05 -3.26
N PRO A 16 9.09 9.72 -3.53
CA PRO A 16 8.18 9.27 -2.49
C PRO A 16 8.76 8.04 -1.79
N LYS A 17 8.60 7.96 -0.47
CA LYS A 17 8.91 6.72 0.24
C LYS A 17 7.95 5.63 -0.24
N ALA A 18 8.46 4.40 -0.24
CA ALA A 18 7.63 3.21 -0.39
C ALA A 18 6.50 3.24 0.66
N TYR A 19 5.28 2.93 0.23
CA TYR A 19 4.08 2.98 1.06
C TYR A 19 3.13 1.87 0.63
N GLY A 20 2.68 1.07 1.59
CA GLY A 20 1.66 0.04 1.38
C GLY A 20 0.30 0.54 1.87
N HIS A 21 -0.76 0.25 1.11
CA HIS A 21 -2.11 0.61 1.51
C HIS A 21 -3.11 -0.35 0.89
N VAL A 22 -3.93 -0.95 1.75
CA VAL A 22 -5.04 -1.80 1.34
C VAL A 22 -6.27 -1.44 2.17
N ILE A 23 -7.41 -1.39 1.50
CA ILE A 23 -8.70 -1.11 2.13
C ILE A 23 -9.66 -2.24 1.80
N ALA A 24 -10.49 -2.60 2.78
CA ALA A 24 -11.63 -3.47 2.57
C ALA A 24 -12.89 -2.61 2.61
N PHE A 25 -13.81 -2.86 1.67
CA PHE A 25 -15.08 -2.16 1.60
C PHE A 25 -16.21 -3.11 1.24
N THR A 26 -17.42 -2.79 1.68
CA THR A 26 -18.65 -3.52 1.35
C THR A 26 -19.11 -3.21 -0.08
N GLU A 27 -20.08 -3.96 -0.59
CA GLU A 27 -20.64 -3.75 -1.93
C GLU A 27 -21.26 -2.36 -2.10
N ASP A 28 -21.83 -1.81 -1.04
CA ASP A 28 -22.39 -0.45 -0.96
C ASP A 28 -21.33 0.64 -0.73
N GLY A 29 -20.05 0.26 -0.61
CA GLY A 29 -18.92 1.18 -0.53
C GLY A 29 -18.53 1.63 0.88
N GLU A 30 -19.07 1.00 1.93
CA GLU A 30 -18.64 1.26 3.31
C GLU A 30 -17.24 0.69 3.53
N VAL A 31 -16.29 1.51 3.99
CA VAL A 31 -14.94 1.04 4.34
C VAL A 31 -14.99 0.33 5.69
N VAL A 32 -14.66 -0.96 5.69
CA VAL A 32 -14.69 -1.82 6.90
C VAL A 32 -13.31 -2.11 7.46
N ALA A 33 -12.24 -1.88 6.70
CA ALA A 33 -10.87 -1.93 7.18
C ALA A 33 -9.95 -1.03 6.35
N ASP A 34 -8.97 -0.42 7.01
CA ASP A 34 -7.94 0.42 6.41
C ASP A 34 -6.58 0.01 7.03
N LEU A 35 -5.73 -0.62 6.21
CA LEU A 35 -4.41 -1.08 6.63
C LEU A 35 -3.35 -0.32 5.83
N GLN A 36 -2.55 0.45 6.57
CA GLN A 36 -1.47 1.28 6.02
C GLN A 36 -0.12 0.79 6.54
N ASP A 37 0.87 0.78 5.65
CA ASP A 37 2.27 0.56 5.98
C ASP A 37 3.09 1.83 5.63
N PRO A 38 3.18 2.80 6.56
CA PRO A 38 4.00 3.99 6.38
C PRO A 38 5.50 3.72 6.35
N SER A 39 5.93 2.54 6.82
CA SER A 39 7.33 2.14 6.82
C SER A 39 7.78 1.66 5.43
N GLY A 40 6.83 1.24 4.60
CA GLY A 40 7.10 0.69 3.27
C GLY A 40 7.81 -0.66 3.32
N ALA A 41 7.60 -1.43 4.40
CA ALA A 41 8.13 -2.78 4.57
C ALA A 41 7.58 -3.73 3.51
N TYR A 42 6.35 -3.49 3.04
CA TYR A 42 5.73 -4.25 1.96
C TYR A 42 5.10 -3.31 0.91
N PRO A 43 5.91 -2.75 -0.01
CA PRO A 43 5.44 -1.72 -0.94
C PRO A 43 4.71 -2.32 -2.15
N GLU A 44 4.06 -1.42 -2.92
CA GLU A 44 3.38 -1.76 -4.18
C GLU A 44 2.35 -2.88 -3.99
N THR A 45 1.57 -2.74 -2.92
CA THR A 45 0.49 -3.66 -2.57
C THR A 45 -0.59 -3.64 -3.63
N THR A 46 -0.95 -4.81 -4.14
CA THR A 46 -1.97 -4.96 -5.20
C THR A 46 -3.32 -5.43 -4.66
N GLY A 47 -3.34 -6.01 -3.47
CA GLY A 47 -4.56 -6.55 -2.87
C GLY A 47 -4.29 -7.41 -1.64
N VAL A 48 -5.37 -7.93 -1.07
CA VAL A 48 -5.35 -8.83 0.08
C VAL A 48 -6.24 -10.03 -0.20
N THR A 49 -5.77 -11.21 0.16
CA THR A 49 -6.62 -12.41 0.25
C THR A 49 -6.82 -12.75 1.71
N GLU A 50 -8.07 -12.73 2.15
CA GLU A 50 -8.46 -13.15 3.50
C GLU A 50 -8.57 -14.68 3.57
N ALA A 51 -7.96 -15.26 4.60
CA ALA A 51 -8.12 -16.63 5.03
C ALA A 51 -8.57 -16.64 6.49
N LYS A 52 -8.89 -17.83 7.02
CA LYS A 52 -9.50 -18.01 8.35
C LYS A 52 -8.91 -17.11 9.44
N ASP A 53 -7.59 -17.17 9.62
CA ASP A 53 -6.89 -16.44 10.70
C ASP A 53 -5.78 -15.52 10.15
N ARG A 54 -5.76 -15.28 8.83
CA ARG A 54 -4.64 -14.61 8.15
C ARG A 54 -5.09 -13.73 6.99
N LEU A 55 -4.38 -12.63 6.81
CA LEU A 55 -4.44 -11.78 5.62
C LEU A 55 -3.15 -11.99 4.82
N TYR A 56 -3.28 -12.40 3.56
CA TYR A 56 -2.15 -12.49 2.64
C TYR A 56 -2.07 -11.24 1.79
N ILE A 57 -0.99 -10.49 1.92
CA ILE A 57 -0.79 -9.23 1.20
C ILE A 57 -0.08 -9.53 -0.12
N GLN A 58 -0.69 -9.14 -1.22
CA GLN A 58 -0.13 -9.29 -2.55
C GLN A 58 0.70 -8.05 -2.91
N SER A 59 1.83 -8.25 -3.57
CA SER A 59 2.68 -7.18 -4.06
C SER A 59 3.25 -7.54 -5.43
N LEU A 60 3.40 -6.53 -6.28
CA LEU A 60 3.89 -6.69 -7.65
C LEU A 60 5.38 -7.07 -7.71
N HIS A 61 6.19 -6.55 -6.78
CA HIS A 61 7.65 -6.71 -6.80
C HIS A 61 8.24 -7.24 -5.48
N ALA A 62 7.42 -7.55 -4.47
CA ALA A 62 7.92 -8.21 -3.27
C ALA A 62 8.53 -9.58 -3.61
N LYS A 63 9.67 -9.89 -2.99
CA LYS A 63 10.41 -11.14 -3.23
C LYS A 63 9.79 -12.36 -2.54
N GLY A 64 8.78 -12.16 -1.70
CA GLY A 64 8.10 -13.21 -0.95
C GLY A 64 6.70 -12.77 -0.56
N LEU A 65 5.86 -13.75 -0.21
CA LEU A 65 4.47 -13.49 0.17
C LEU A 65 4.38 -13.04 1.63
N GLY A 66 3.97 -11.78 1.84
CA GLY A 66 3.68 -11.21 3.15
C GLY A 66 2.35 -11.70 3.70
N TRP A 67 2.28 -11.91 5.01
CA TRP A 67 1.03 -12.22 5.71
C TRP A 67 0.96 -11.55 7.08
N MET A 68 -0.25 -11.33 7.56
CA MET A 68 -0.56 -10.81 8.89
C MET A 68 -1.63 -11.69 9.53
N SER A 69 -1.61 -11.80 10.86
CA SER A 69 -2.75 -12.39 11.59
C SER A 69 -3.96 -11.47 11.47
N LYS A 70 -5.16 -12.06 11.35
CA LYS A 70 -6.42 -11.32 11.37
C LYS A 70 -6.75 -10.83 12.79
#